data_AF-A0A429WT24-F1
#
_entry.id   AF-A0A429WT24-F1
#
_cell.length_a   1.000
_cell.length_b   1.000
_cell.length_c   1.000
_cell.angle_alpha   90.00
_cell.angle_beta   90.00
_cell.angle_gamma   90.00
#
_symmetry.space_group_name_H-M   'P 1'
#
loop_
_entity.id
_entity.type
_entity.pdbx_description
1 polymer ?
#
loop_
_entity_poly.entity_id
_entity_poly.type
_entity_poly.pdbx_seq_one_letter_code
_entity_poly.pdbx_strand_id
1 'polypeptide(L)'
;MTPPKENANAGSVWIRFWWPISALEPTPAHASAPERAAIRSRNYVWLTTYMDIYILRWGALWAACLVLALLATDDAVPGVLFAIALASTMASFFGLVSMILIYRRAVRALKDRAA
;
A
#
# COMPACT_ATOMS: atom_id res chain seq x y z
N MET A 1 -26.81 15.88 -21.64
CA MET A 1 -26.42 15.42 -20.29
C MET A 1 -25.30 14.42 -20.44
N THR A 2 -24.06 14.85 -20.29
CA THR A 2 -22.90 13.96 -20.18
C THR A 2 -22.93 13.33 -18.78
N PRO A 3 -22.85 12.00 -18.65
CA PRO A 3 -22.81 11.38 -17.33
C PRO A 3 -21.57 11.89 -16.56
N PRO A 4 -21.67 12.04 -15.23
CA PRO A 4 -20.53 12.45 -14.42
C PRO A 4 -19.39 11.46 -14.64
N LYS A 5 -18.17 11.99 -14.79
CA LYS A 5 -16.92 11.22 -14.89
C LYS A 5 -16.57 10.55 -13.55
N GLU A 6 -17.47 9.73 -13.02
CA GLU A 6 -17.35 9.15 -11.68
C GLU A 6 -16.40 7.94 -11.63
N ASN A 7 -15.81 7.53 -12.76
CA ASN A 7 -14.97 6.34 -12.84
C ASN A 7 -13.55 6.57 -13.37
N ALA A 8 -13.00 7.79 -13.24
CA ALA A 8 -11.58 8.02 -13.56
C ALA A 8 -10.61 7.31 -12.58
N ASN A 9 -11.11 6.89 -11.41
CA ASN A 9 -10.36 6.17 -10.38
C ASN A 9 -10.68 4.66 -10.34
N ALA A 10 -11.22 4.08 -11.41
CA ALA A 10 -11.32 2.62 -11.58
C ALA A 10 -9.94 1.97 -11.80
N GLY A 11 -8.97 2.29 -10.94
CA GLY A 11 -7.69 1.59 -10.89
C GLY A 11 -7.93 0.09 -10.71
N SER A 12 -7.06 -0.72 -11.32
CA SER A 12 -7.10 -2.18 -11.26
C SER A 12 -7.49 -2.68 -9.86
N VAL A 13 -8.38 -3.67 -9.80
CA VAL A 13 -8.81 -4.30 -8.54
C VAL A 13 -7.59 -4.75 -7.72
N TRP A 14 -6.54 -5.22 -8.41
CA TRP A 14 -5.28 -5.62 -7.79
C TRP A 14 -4.52 -4.45 -7.15
N ILE A 15 -4.52 -3.29 -7.80
CA ILE A 15 -3.92 -2.08 -7.22
C ILE A 15 -4.70 -1.68 -5.98
N ARG A 16 -6.03 -1.67 -6.02
CA ARG A 16 -6.87 -1.33 -4.85
C ARG A 16 -6.70 -2.30 -3.68
N PHE A 17 -6.50 -3.58 -4.01
CA PHE A 17 -6.30 -4.62 -3.01
C PHE A 17 -4.95 -4.47 -2.28
N TRP A 18 -3.87 -4.22 -3.02
CA TRP A 18 -2.51 -4.14 -2.45
C TRP A 18 -2.11 -2.74 -1.98
N TRP A 19 -2.69 -1.69 -2.54
CA TRP A 19 -2.25 -0.32 -2.31
C TRP A 19 -3.38 0.58 -1.79
N PRO A 20 -3.13 1.36 -0.73
CA PRO A 20 -4.12 2.29 -0.17
C PRO A 20 -4.30 3.54 -1.04
N ILE A 21 -3.34 3.83 -1.93
CA ILE A 21 -3.27 5.08 -2.70
C ILE A 21 -4.51 5.29 -3.57
N SER A 22 -5.09 4.21 -4.12
CA SER A 22 -6.27 4.29 -4.98
C SER A 22 -7.55 4.73 -4.25
N ALA A 23 -7.56 4.65 -2.91
CA ALA A 23 -8.69 5.10 -2.09
C ALA A 23 -8.50 6.53 -1.57
N LEU A 24 -7.32 7.13 -1.82
CA LEU A 24 -7.04 8.50 -1.40
C LEU A 24 -7.69 9.49 -2.35
N GLU A 25 -8.18 10.58 -1.79
CA GLU A 25 -8.73 11.68 -2.56
C GLU A 25 -7.62 12.33 -3.40
N PRO A 26 -7.79 12.42 -4.74
CA PRO A 26 -6.80 13.03 -5.60
C PRO A 26 -6.72 14.52 -5.30
N THR A 27 -5.51 15.07 -5.28
CA THR A 27 -5.30 16.50 -5.09
C THR A 27 -5.31 17.19 -6.46
N PRO A 28 -6.28 18.07 -6.78
CA PRO A 28 -6.32 18.78 -8.05
C PRO A 28 -5.06 19.62 -8.25
N ALA A 29 -4.54 19.70 -9.48
CA ALA A 29 -3.33 20.47 -9.79
C ALA A 29 -3.50 21.97 -9.50
N HIS A 30 -4.73 22.49 -9.64
CA HIS A 30 -5.09 23.88 -9.40
C HIS A 30 -5.63 24.14 -7.98
N ALA A 31 -5.58 23.14 -7.07
CA ALA A 31 -6.08 23.30 -5.72
C ALA A 31 -5.25 24.33 -4.93
N SER A 32 -5.95 25.20 -4.21
CA SER A 32 -5.32 26.22 -3.37
C SER A 32 -4.50 25.58 -2.23
N ALA A 33 -3.54 26.31 -1.66
CA ALA A 33 -2.77 25.81 -0.51
C ALA A 33 -3.65 25.30 0.66
N PRO A 34 -4.70 26.02 1.12
CA PRO A 34 -5.57 25.53 2.19
C PRO A 34 -6.36 24.28 1.78
N GLU A 35 -6.83 24.22 0.53
CA GLU A 35 -7.57 23.07 -0.01
C GLU A 35 -6.69 21.81 -0.06
N ARG A 36 -5.44 21.95 -0.53
CA ARG A 36 -4.45 20.85 -0.51
C ARG A 36 -4.17 20.36 0.91
N ALA A 37 -4.12 21.27 1.89
CA ALA A 37 -3.90 20.92 3.30
C ALA A 37 -5.10 20.18 3.91
N ALA A 38 -6.33 20.52 3.49
CA ALA A 38 -7.56 19.85 3.90
C ALA A 38 -7.66 18.44 3.31
N ILE A 39 -7.45 18.28 1.99
CA ILE A 39 -7.40 16.97 1.31
C ILE A 39 -6.38 16.05 1.98
N ARG A 40 -5.17 16.57 2.22
CA ARG A 40 -4.11 15.80 2.88
C ARG A 40 -4.52 15.34 4.28
N SER A 41 -5.24 16.17 5.03
CA SER A 41 -5.77 15.81 6.36
C SER A 41 -6.71 14.61 6.27
N ARG A 42 -7.70 14.69 5.37
CA ARG A 42 -8.70 13.63 5.17
C ARG A 42 -8.03 12.32 4.76
N ASN A 43 -7.06 12.40 3.85
CA ASN A 43 -6.26 11.25 3.41
C ASN A 43 -5.45 10.64 4.56
N TYR A 44 -4.85 11.43 5.45
CA TYR A 44 -4.15 10.88 6.61
C TYR A 44 -5.07 10.20 7.61
N VAL A 45 -6.24 10.75 7.88
CA VAL A 45 -7.25 10.09 8.72
C VAL A 45 -7.65 8.75 8.11
N TRP A 46 -7.97 8.73 6.82
CA TRP A 46 -8.31 7.49 6.11
C TRP A 46 -7.18 6.46 6.21
N LEU A 47 -5.93 6.87 5.97
CA LEU A 47 -4.76 6.00 6.10
C LEU A 47 -4.64 5.45 7.51
N THR A 48 -4.80 6.26 8.56
CA THR A 48 -4.70 5.71 9.92
C THR A 48 -5.83 4.74 10.28
N THR A 49 -7.00 4.90 9.68
CA THR A 49 -8.16 4.02 9.94
C THR A 49 -8.07 2.67 9.25
N TYR A 50 -7.56 2.63 8.01
CA TYR A 50 -7.62 1.44 7.16
C TYR A 50 -6.25 0.86 6.77
N MET A 51 -5.13 1.40 7.25
CA MET A 51 -3.82 0.89 6.85
C MET A 51 -3.47 -0.47 7.47
N ASP A 52 -4.08 -0.81 8.59
CA ASP A 52 -3.94 -2.10 9.26
C ASP A 52 -4.19 -3.28 8.31
N ILE A 53 -5.27 -3.24 7.52
CA ILE A 53 -5.59 -4.32 6.57
C ILE A 53 -4.54 -4.44 5.46
N TYR A 54 -3.94 -3.33 5.01
CA TYR A 54 -2.87 -3.37 4.01
C TYR A 54 -1.57 -3.92 4.60
N ILE A 55 -1.22 -3.54 5.83
CA ILE A 55 -0.07 -4.09 6.55
C ILE A 55 -0.25 -5.60 6.73
N LEU A 56 -1.44 -6.06 7.14
CA LEU A 56 -1.75 -7.47 7.31
C LEU A 56 -1.66 -8.25 5.99
N ARG A 57 -2.21 -7.72 4.89
CA ARG A 57 -2.12 -8.35 3.56
C ARG A 57 -0.68 -8.54 3.11
N TRP A 58 0.14 -7.49 3.18
CA TRP A 58 1.55 -7.57 2.81
C TRP A 58 2.35 -8.44 3.77
N GLY A 59 2.04 -8.42 5.06
CA GLY A 59 2.67 -9.28 6.06
C GLY A 59 2.36 -10.77 5.84
N ALA A 60 1.09 -11.10 5.54
CA ALA A 60 0.68 -12.46 5.22
C ALA A 60 1.32 -12.97 3.92
N LEU A 61 1.35 -12.13 2.88
CA LEU A 61 2.04 -12.47 1.63
C LEU A 61 3.54 -12.71 1.87
N TRP A 62 4.19 -11.84 2.64
CA TRP A 62 5.60 -11.98 2.98
C TRP A 62 5.89 -13.28 3.73
N ALA A 63 5.10 -13.60 4.76
CA ALA A 63 5.24 -14.84 5.50
C ALA A 63 5.05 -16.07 4.60
N ALA A 64 4.05 -16.06 3.72
CA ALA A 64 3.81 -17.13 2.76
C ALA A 64 4.98 -17.30 1.77
N CYS A 65 5.49 -16.20 1.20
CA CYS A 65 6.65 -16.24 0.32
C CYS A 65 7.90 -16.74 1.03
N LEU A 66 8.13 -16.33 2.28
CA LEU A 66 9.25 -16.78 3.08
C LEU A 66 9.19 -18.31 3.31
N VAL A 67 8.02 -18.85 3.66
CA VAL A 67 7.83 -20.30 3.81
C VAL A 67 8.11 -21.01 2.49
N LEU A 68 7.61 -20.50 1.36
CA LEU A 68 7.91 -21.08 0.04
C LEU A 68 9.40 -21.03 -0.30
N ALA A 69 10.09 -19.94 0.03
CA ALA A 69 11.53 -19.82 -0.19
C ALA A 69 12.32 -20.82 0.66
N LEU A 70 11.91 -21.05 1.91
CA LEU A 70 12.51 -22.06 2.79
C LEU A 70 12.24 -23.49 2.30
N LEU A 71 11.06 -23.78 1.77
CA LEU A 71 10.77 -25.09 1.19
C LEU A 71 11.51 -25.33 -0.13
N ALA A 72 11.86 -24.25 -0.84
CA ALA A 72 12.58 -24.31 -2.10
C ALA A 72 14.10 -24.44 -1.96
N THR A 73 14.65 -24.56 -0.73
CA THR A 73 16.10 -24.77 -0.52
C THR A 73 16.55 -26.22 -0.71
N ASP A 74 15.62 -27.16 -0.86
CA ASP A 74 15.94 -28.57 -1.13
C ASP A 74 16.62 -28.71 -2.51
N ASP A 75 17.68 -29.53 -2.59
CA ASP A 75 18.43 -29.82 -3.82
C ASP A 75 17.53 -30.42 -4.93
N ALA A 76 16.38 -31.01 -4.55
CA ALA A 76 15.39 -31.50 -5.50
C ALA A 76 14.60 -30.39 -6.21
N VAL A 77 14.62 -29.14 -5.72
CA VAL A 77 13.85 -28.03 -6.26
C VAL A 77 14.66 -27.29 -7.32
N PRO A 78 14.11 -27.09 -8.54
CA PRO A 78 14.77 -26.29 -9.56
C PRO A 78 15.16 -24.90 -9.04
N GLY A 79 16.43 -24.52 -9.20
CA GLY A 79 16.95 -23.23 -8.68
C GLY A 79 16.18 -22.00 -9.19
N VAL A 80 15.51 -22.09 -10.34
CA VAL A 80 14.60 -21.05 -10.85
C VAL A 80 13.41 -20.83 -9.90
N LEU A 81 12.82 -21.90 -9.34
CA LEU A 81 11.71 -21.79 -8.39
C LEU A 81 12.17 -21.15 -7.07
N PHE A 82 13.36 -21.52 -6.60
CA PHE A 82 13.99 -20.85 -5.45
C PHE A 82 14.20 -19.35 -5.71
N ALA A 83 14.75 -18.99 -6.87
CA ALA A 83 14.97 -17.59 -7.23
C ALA A 83 13.66 -16.78 -7.29
N ILE A 84 12.59 -17.37 -7.84
CA ILE A 84 11.25 -16.75 -7.87
C ILE A 84 10.73 -16.57 -6.44
N ALA A 85 10.78 -17.61 -5.60
CA ALA A 85 10.30 -17.54 -4.23
C ALA A 85 11.06 -16.47 -3.41
N LEU A 86 12.38 -16.40 -3.58
CA LEU A 86 13.22 -15.38 -2.95
C LEU A 86 12.87 -13.97 -3.44
N ALA A 87 12.73 -13.78 -4.76
CA ALA A 87 12.36 -12.50 -5.34
C ALA A 87 10.97 -12.04 -4.85
N SER A 88 9.99 -12.95 -4.80
CA SER A 88 8.66 -12.66 -4.24
C SER A 88 8.71 -12.34 -2.74
N THR A 89 9.58 -13.00 -1.97
CA THR A 89 9.81 -12.68 -0.55
C THR A 89 10.38 -11.28 -0.38
N MET A 90 11.35 -10.89 -1.20
CA MET A 90 11.90 -9.54 -1.16
C MET A 90 10.87 -8.49 -1.57
N ALA A 91 10.13 -8.72 -2.65
CA ALA A 91 9.10 -7.79 -3.11
C ALA A 91 7.99 -7.58 -2.07
N SER A 92 7.52 -8.66 -1.44
CA SER A 92 6.51 -8.60 -0.38
C SER A 92 7.02 -7.93 0.89
N PHE A 93 8.29 -8.13 1.24
CA PHE A 93 8.93 -7.40 2.33
C PHE A 93 8.96 -5.89 2.08
N PHE A 94 9.35 -5.46 0.87
CA PHE A 94 9.35 -4.05 0.51
C PHE A 94 7.94 -3.44 0.54
N GLY A 95 6.92 -4.19 0.10
CA GLY A 95 5.52 -3.78 0.22
C GLY A 95 5.10 -3.56 1.67
N LEU A 96 5.42 -4.52 2.56
CA LEU A 96 5.15 -4.43 4.00
C LEU A 96 5.82 -3.20 4.63
N VAL A 97 7.12 -3.02 4.39
CA VAL A 97 7.88 -1.86 4.91
C VAL A 97 7.27 -0.55 4.40
N SER A 98 6.88 -0.49 3.13
CA SER A 98 6.24 0.68 2.54
C SER A 98 4.94 1.04 3.26
N MET A 99 4.08 0.07 3.55
CA MET A 99 2.83 0.32 4.30
C MET A 99 3.10 0.85 5.71
N ILE A 100 4.07 0.26 6.42
CA ILE A 100 4.47 0.72 7.76
C ILE A 100 5.00 2.17 7.71
N LEU A 101 5.83 2.51 6.72
CA LEU A 101 6.36 3.86 6.57
C LEU A 101 5.25 4.89 6.25
N ILE A 102 4.32 4.55 5.37
CA ILE A 102 3.17 5.41 5.06
C ILE A 102 2.30 5.63 6.30
N TYR A 103 2.00 4.56 7.07
CA TYR A 103 1.27 4.67 8.34
C TYR A 103 1.99 5.61 9.32
N ARG A 104 3.28 5.37 9.57
CA ARG A 104 4.08 6.19 10.49
C ARG A 104 4.16 7.65 10.06
N ARG A 105 4.15 7.92 8.74
CA ARG A 105 4.11 9.28 8.20
C ARG A 105 2.75 9.94 8.43
N ALA A 106 1.66 9.22 8.20
CA ALA A 106 0.30 9.71 8.43
C ALA A 106 0.06 10.03 9.91
N VAL A 107 0.44 9.12 10.82
CA VAL A 107 0.33 9.32 12.27
C VAL A 107 1.12 10.54 12.74
N ARG A 108 2.37 10.70 12.27
CA ARG A 108 3.18 11.89 12.61
C ARG A 108 2.53 13.17 12.15
N ALA A 109 2.07 13.22 10.89
CA ALA A 109 1.43 14.40 10.34
C ALA A 109 0.11 14.80 11.04
N LEU A 110 -0.62 13.84 11.62
CA LEU A 110 -1.79 14.12 12.44
C LEU A 110 -1.41 14.63 13.84
N LYS A 111 -0.37 14.05 14.46
CA LYS A 111 0.14 14.51 15.75
C LYS A 111 0.69 15.94 15.68
N ASP A 112 1.47 16.25 14.66
CA ASP A 112 2.08 17.59 14.46
C ASP A 112 1.04 18.71 14.26
N ARG A 113 -0.22 18.36 13.92
CA ARG A 113 -1.33 19.32 13.80
C ARG A 113 -2.17 19.46 15.07
N ALA A 114 -2.10 18.49 15.96
CA ALA A 114 -2.83 18.51 17.23
C ALA A 114 -2.05 19.23 18.34
N ALA A 115 -0.74 19.41 18.15
CA ALA A 115 0.15 20.23 18.99
C ALA A 115 0.12 21.70 18.54
#